data_AF-A0A521NPJ2-F1
#
_entry.id   AF-A0A521NPJ2-F1
#
_cell.length_a   1.000
_cell.length_b   1.000
_cell.length_c   1.000
_cell.angle_alpha   90.00
_cell.angle_beta   90.00
_cell.angle_gamma   90.00
#
_symmetry.space_group_name_H-M   'P 1'
#
loop_
_entity.id
_entity.type
_entity.pdbx_description
1 polymer ?
#
loop_
_entity_poly.entity_id
_entity_poly.type
_entity_poly.pdbx_seq_one_letter_code
_entity_poly.pdbx_strand_id
1 'polypeptide(L)'
;MSLESAFVRSRAFEDEDGPARPRAAHRAPRHWLLALWLLFAALTPALGAPPPDTRAPVLSLARQAAGLPAVLQLQFFEDTTRALSIDEVRTPAQEARFTLPDQPLRGQESDRVLWFKLQMQLQDPADAAREWLMLVPTVSTRDIRFYGPFDTTGHALAEPVVTGMRHPWATRPAASEQMAWRFELPGPGVYTVYFRVESTFARIYDVTLWDPADYLQSTQDKRMFDGVSYGLLLGLTVYGLVLFVVFGEALYAYYMLACLCGLLALASINGHALRYPFAHWPAGAGFAYTAGPALWALCKLQFGRRLLRLSHFAPLLDRLVQAFSVALLLAIPYAHWGAHPLITFRLVQMSVVASTAVMVIGAMFAIRRRYWPAVLYCIGVGLLLAGIGAIVFASWGWIEWAPGQMNVSQAALVAELVVFAVAMASRLRLVLRSEQALTARTQQLVEALGTDALTGAASRAGLESRGEEWLRNGQPFALMLLDLDGFKEVNDGHGHAVGDAVLVQTVARLRSQLRASDTVARLGGDEFAILVPGRPSREALAQMARRIVDAGLQPIEADGAEVSVGMSLGIACNPEDGRTLAQLLRCADQAMYRVKQQRQGPGFAFFGDTHAGPARPTQAGPLAGGTGIA
;
A
#
# COMPACT_ATOMS: atom_id res chain seq x y z
N MET A 1 20.92 -24.50 -56.92
CA MET A 1 22.19 -23.76 -56.85
C MET A 1 22.10 -22.86 -55.62
N SER A 2 22.50 -23.36 -54.46
CA SER A 2 23.90 -23.42 -53.96
C SER A 2 24.34 -22.06 -53.43
N LEU A 3 25.00 -21.87 -52.31
CA LEU A 3 25.55 -22.66 -51.20
C LEU A 3 25.92 -21.56 -50.17
N GLU A 4 25.54 -21.63 -48.90
CA GLU A 4 26.38 -22.22 -47.83
C GLU A 4 27.83 -21.72 -47.74
N SER A 5 28.20 -21.39 -46.49
CA SER A 5 29.55 -21.43 -45.89
C SER A 5 30.52 -20.31 -46.30
N ALA A 6 31.37 -19.75 -45.44
CA ALA A 6 32.02 -20.25 -44.23
C ALA A 6 32.27 -19.07 -43.25
N PHE A 7 32.10 -19.12 -41.93
CA PHE A 7 32.63 -20.03 -40.90
C PHE A 7 34.17 -19.99 -40.76
N VAL A 8 34.59 -19.68 -39.53
CA VAL A 8 35.77 -20.20 -38.79
C VAL A 8 37.03 -19.29 -38.63
N ARG A 9 37.48 -19.23 -37.36
CA ARG A 9 38.82 -18.97 -36.78
C ARG A 9 39.33 -17.52 -36.65
N SER A 10 40.02 -17.13 -35.58
CA SER A 10 40.24 -17.68 -34.23
C SER A 10 41.02 -16.66 -33.38
N ARG A 11 40.75 -16.71 -32.07
CA ARG A 11 41.60 -16.39 -30.89
C ARG A 11 42.96 -15.68 -31.04
N ALA A 12 43.04 -14.63 -30.21
CA ALA A 12 44.08 -14.29 -29.20
C ALA A 12 45.45 -13.77 -29.66
N PHE A 13 45.82 -12.55 -29.23
CA PHE A 13 46.83 -12.29 -28.18
C PHE A 13 47.01 -10.76 -27.92
N GLU A 14 47.19 -10.41 -26.64
CA GLU A 14 47.90 -9.25 -26.03
C GLU A 14 47.51 -7.80 -26.39
N ASP A 15 46.97 -7.01 -25.45
CA ASP A 15 47.62 -6.23 -24.37
C ASP A 15 48.15 -4.88 -24.89
N GLU A 16 47.41 -3.79 -24.62
CA GLU A 16 48.02 -2.49 -24.34
C GLU A 16 47.04 -1.58 -23.58
N ASP A 17 47.52 -1.13 -22.42
CA ASP A 17 46.90 -0.27 -21.43
C ASP A 17 46.53 1.12 -21.94
N GLY A 18 45.35 1.60 -21.55
CA GLY A 18 44.97 3.01 -21.62
C GLY A 18 43.83 3.32 -20.63
N PRO A 19 43.94 4.35 -19.75
CA PRO A 19 42.98 4.56 -18.68
C PRO A 19 41.65 5.10 -19.22
N ALA A 20 40.66 4.22 -19.34
CA ALA A 20 39.30 4.59 -19.73
C ALA A 20 38.59 5.31 -18.57
N ARG A 21 38.29 6.59 -18.82
CA ARG A 21 37.53 7.51 -17.97
C ARG A 21 36.24 6.88 -17.38
N PRO A 22 35.85 7.20 -16.14
CA PRO A 22 34.63 6.67 -15.55
C PRO A 22 33.39 7.16 -16.30
N ARG A 23 32.54 6.20 -16.73
CA ARG A 23 31.22 6.44 -17.32
C ARG A 23 30.38 7.32 -16.39
N ALA A 24 29.82 8.40 -16.96
CA ALA A 24 29.01 9.39 -16.28
C ALA A 24 27.84 8.76 -15.52
N ALA A 25 27.82 8.93 -14.20
CA ALA A 25 26.64 8.69 -13.38
C ALA A 25 25.51 9.62 -13.85
N HIS A 26 24.36 9.05 -14.21
CA HIS A 26 23.13 9.81 -14.44
C HIS A 26 22.84 10.70 -13.23
N ARG A 27 23.13 12.01 -13.37
CA ARG A 27 22.70 13.03 -12.42
C ARG A 27 21.19 13.12 -12.51
N ALA A 28 20.50 12.71 -11.44
CA ALA A 28 19.09 13.00 -11.26
C ALA A 28 18.88 14.52 -11.38
N PRO A 29 17.79 14.95 -12.03
CA PRO A 29 17.61 16.35 -12.38
C PRO A 29 17.38 17.23 -11.13
N ARG A 30 18.24 18.24 -10.93
CA ARG A 30 18.17 19.21 -9.81
C ARG A 30 16.93 20.14 -9.84
N HIS A 31 16.08 20.05 -10.87
CA HIS A 31 14.95 20.96 -11.08
C HIS A 31 13.77 20.73 -10.13
N TRP A 32 13.64 19.52 -9.56
CA TRP A 32 12.52 19.20 -8.65
C TRP A 32 12.60 19.94 -7.31
N LEU A 33 13.81 20.24 -6.82
CA LEU A 33 14.01 21.02 -5.60
C LEU A 33 13.68 22.51 -5.80
N LEU A 34 13.93 23.04 -7.01
CA LEU A 34 13.57 24.40 -7.38
C LEU A 34 12.05 24.57 -7.56
N ALA A 35 11.38 23.56 -8.12
CA ALA A 35 9.92 23.55 -8.26
C ALA A 35 9.20 23.50 -6.89
N LEU A 36 9.73 22.73 -5.92
CA LEU A 36 9.26 22.71 -4.54
C LEU A 36 9.45 24.06 -3.82
N TRP A 37 10.55 24.76 -4.11
CA TRP A 37 10.83 26.08 -3.55
C TRP A 37 9.93 27.18 -4.14
N LEU A 38 9.64 27.12 -5.44
CA LEU A 38 8.74 28.07 -6.12
C LEU A 38 7.28 27.90 -5.67
N LEU A 39 6.86 26.67 -5.34
CA LEU A 39 5.55 26.41 -4.71
C LEU A 39 5.46 26.95 -3.27
N PHE A 40 6.59 27.06 -2.57
CA PHE A 40 6.68 27.64 -1.22
C PHE A 40 6.71 29.18 -1.26
N ALA A 41 7.27 29.77 -2.31
CA ALA A 41 7.36 31.22 -2.50
C ALA A 41 6.03 31.87 -2.96
N ALA A 42 5.07 31.08 -3.46
CA ALA A 42 3.75 31.56 -3.88
C ALA A 42 2.72 31.70 -2.73
N LEU A 43 3.14 31.47 -1.47
CA LEU A 43 2.30 31.50 -0.27
C LEU A 43 2.61 32.70 0.67
N THR A 44 3.34 33.71 0.20
CA THR A 44 3.55 34.93 0.99
C THR A 44 2.26 35.77 1.03
N PRO A 45 1.70 36.06 2.22
CA PRO A 45 0.59 36.99 2.30
C PRO A 45 1.10 38.38 1.89
N ALA A 46 0.31 39.08 1.08
CA ALA A 46 0.53 40.48 0.79
C ALA A 46 0.52 41.26 2.10
N LEU A 47 1.63 41.95 2.40
CA LEU A 47 1.72 42.89 3.52
C LEU A 47 0.73 44.03 3.27
N GLY A 48 -0.44 43.93 3.91
CA GLY A 48 -1.40 45.02 3.97
C GLY A 48 -0.82 46.21 4.75
N ALA A 49 -1.09 47.42 4.27
CA ALA A 49 -0.66 48.66 4.91
C ALA A 49 -1.16 48.76 6.36
N PRO A 50 -0.41 49.41 7.26
CA PRO A 50 -0.85 49.63 8.64
C PRO A 50 -2.13 50.50 8.65
N PRO A 51 -3.14 50.17 9.47
CA PRO A 51 -4.37 50.96 9.53
C PRO A 51 -4.10 52.33 10.18
N PRO A 52 -4.84 53.38 9.75
CA PRO A 52 -4.66 54.74 10.25
C PRO A 52 -5.12 54.93 11.70
N ASP A 53 -4.53 55.94 12.33
CA ASP A 53 -4.45 56.22 13.76
C ASP A 53 -5.71 56.91 14.32
N THR A 54 -6.87 56.22 14.30
CA THR A 54 -8.12 56.72 14.91
C THR A 54 -8.85 55.62 15.68
N ARG A 55 -8.29 55.21 16.83
CA ARG A 55 -8.94 54.23 17.73
C ARG A 55 -10.08 54.89 18.50
N ALA A 56 -11.25 55.04 17.86
CA ALA A 56 -12.47 55.32 18.61
C ALA A 56 -12.77 54.11 19.52
N PRO A 57 -12.95 54.29 20.84
CA PRO A 57 -13.21 53.17 21.77
C PRO A 57 -14.58 52.51 21.56
N VAL A 58 -15.49 53.20 20.85
CA VAL A 58 -16.83 52.71 20.50
C VAL A 58 -16.86 52.35 19.02
N LEU A 59 -17.26 51.12 18.73
CA LEU A 59 -17.44 50.61 17.37
C LEU A 59 -18.76 51.11 16.77
N SER A 60 -18.71 51.73 15.60
CA SER A 60 -19.90 52.08 14.83
C SER A 60 -20.40 50.85 14.06
N LEU A 61 -21.51 50.27 14.52
CA LEU A 61 -22.10 49.04 13.98
C LEU A 61 -22.88 49.34 12.69
N ALA A 62 -22.48 48.70 11.61
CA ALA A 62 -23.12 48.80 10.30
C ALA A 62 -22.98 47.51 9.52
N ARG A 63 -23.92 47.26 8.61
CA ARG A 63 -23.88 46.06 7.76
C ARG A 63 -22.69 46.16 6.81
N GLN A 64 -21.82 45.16 6.85
CA GLN A 64 -20.74 44.98 5.88
C GLN A 64 -20.77 43.55 5.37
N ALA A 65 -20.76 43.38 4.04
CA ALA A 65 -20.85 42.06 3.41
C ALA A 65 -19.69 41.11 3.80
N ALA A 66 -18.52 41.67 4.12
CA ALA A 66 -17.34 40.91 4.55
C ALA A 66 -17.22 40.77 6.08
N GLY A 67 -18.23 41.21 6.84
CA GLY A 67 -18.17 41.34 8.29
C GLY A 67 -17.39 42.58 8.73
N LEU A 68 -17.81 43.16 9.84
CA LEU A 68 -17.19 44.34 10.46
C LEU A 68 -16.16 43.87 11.51
N PRO A 69 -14.84 44.05 11.30
CA PRO A 69 -13.84 43.71 12.29
C PRO A 69 -13.93 44.63 13.51
N ALA A 70 -13.87 44.05 14.70
CA ALA A 70 -13.94 44.74 15.99
C ALA A 70 -12.62 44.69 16.78
N VAL A 71 -11.57 44.07 16.22
CA VAL A 71 -10.32 43.77 16.94
C VAL A 71 -9.61 45.01 17.49
N LEU A 72 -9.70 46.15 16.82
CA LEU A 72 -9.06 47.40 17.24
C LEU A 72 -9.83 48.15 18.35
N GLN A 73 -11.10 47.80 18.55
CA GLN A 73 -12.00 48.36 19.58
C GLN A 73 -12.22 47.37 20.73
N LEU A 74 -11.65 46.16 20.61
CA LEU A 74 -11.82 45.09 21.58
C LEU A 74 -10.83 45.27 22.73
N GLN A 75 -11.34 45.67 23.89
CA GLN A 75 -10.55 45.77 25.11
C GLN A 75 -10.47 44.40 25.79
N PHE A 76 -9.38 44.12 26.48
CA PHE A 76 -9.24 42.85 27.19
C PHE A 76 -8.39 42.96 28.46
N PHE A 77 -8.51 41.97 29.34
CA PHE A 77 -7.56 41.72 30.41
C PHE A 77 -7.52 40.22 30.78
N GLU A 78 -6.47 39.82 31.50
CA GLU A 78 -6.31 38.44 31.99
C GLU A 78 -6.83 38.28 33.42
N ASP A 79 -7.77 37.34 33.61
CA ASP A 79 -8.24 36.94 34.93
C ASP A 79 -7.35 35.81 35.48
N THR A 80 -6.37 36.22 36.28
CA THR A 80 -5.43 35.31 36.97
C THR A 80 -6.11 34.47 38.06
N THR A 81 -7.25 34.91 38.59
CA THR A 81 -8.02 34.16 39.60
C THR A 81 -8.90 33.08 38.97
N ARG A 82 -9.22 33.23 37.67
CA ARG A 82 -10.13 32.39 36.87
C ARG A 82 -11.59 32.37 37.36
N ALA A 83 -11.91 33.11 38.41
CA ALA A 83 -13.14 33.00 39.18
C ALA A 83 -14.04 34.25 39.08
N LEU A 84 -13.58 35.31 38.42
CA LEU A 84 -14.36 36.55 38.34
C LEU A 84 -15.72 36.32 37.68
N SER A 85 -16.77 36.85 38.29
CA SER A 85 -18.12 36.93 37.76
C SER A 85 -18.34 38.20 36.93
N ILE A 86 -19.40 38.24 36.11
CA ILE A 86 -19.72 39.44 35.33
C ILE A 86 -19.99 40.67 36.22
N ASP A 87 -20.60 40.48 37.38
CA ASP A 87 -20.91 41.58 38.30
C ASP A 87 -19.64 42.18 38.90
N GLU A 88 -18.66 41.34 39.25
CA GLU A 88 -17.34 41.79 39.72
C GLU A 88 -16.54 42.48 38.61
N VAL A 89 -16.60 41.95 37.38
CA VAL A 89 -15.90 42.52 36.20
C VAL A 89 -16.39 43.92 35.87
N ARG A 90 -17.67 44.22 36.11
CA ARG A 90 -18.28 45.53 35.86
C ARG A 90 -18.04 46.54 36.99
N THR A 91 -17.34 46.17 38.07
CA THR A 91 -16.94 47.14 39.11
C THR A 91 -15.89 48.12 38.57
N PRO A 92 -15.85 49.39 39.05
CA PRO A 92 -14.88 50.38 38.57
C PRO A 92 -13.42 49.93 38.66
N ALA A 93 -13.09 49.14 39.69
CA ALA A 93 -11.74 48.61 39.89
C ALA A 93 -11.33 47.60 38.80
N GLN A 94 -12.25 46.72 38.38
CA GLN A 94 -11.98 45.74 37.31
C GLN A 94 -12.12 46.37 35.93
N GLU A 95 -13.06 47.29 35.75
CA GLU A 95 -13.24 48.08 34.53
C GLU A 95 -11.94 48.80 34.12
N ALA A 96 -11.21 49.37 35.08
CA ALA A 96 -9.95 50.06 34.85
C ALA A 96 -8.81 49.15 34.35
N ARG A 97 -8.96 47.82 34.43
CA ARG A 97 -7.95 46.85 33.96
C ARG A 97 -8.07 46.56 32.47
N PHE A 98 -9.21 46.89 31.84
CA PHE A 98 -9.38 46.70 30.41
C PHE A 98 -8.48 47.64 29.64
N THR A 99 -7.63 47.08 28.77
CA THR A 99 -6.76 47.85 27.90
C THR A 99 -7.07 47.55 26.45
N LEU A 100 -6.93 48.57 25.59
CA LEU A 100 -6.94 48.38 24.14
C LEU A 100 -5.61 47.74 23.72
N PRO A 101 -5.64 46.72 22.85
CA PRO A 101 -4.42 46.09 22.38
C PRO A 101 -3.67 47.01 21.41
N ASP A 102 -2.34 47.08 21.52
CA ASP A 102 -1.50 47.90 20.62
C ASP A 102 -1.38 47.33 19.21
N GLN A 103 -1.61 46.03 19.06
CA GLN A 103 -1.67 45.29 17.81
C GLN A 103 -2.85 44.32 17.87
N PRO A 104 -3.38 43.81 16.74
CA PRO A 104 -4.38 42.75 16.79
C PRO A 104 -3.97 41.65 17.77
N LEU A 105 -4.91 41.19 18.59
CA LEU A 105 -4.68 40.18 19.62
C LEU A 105 -4.12 38.88 19.01
N ARG A 106 -2.80 38.80 18.95
CA ARG A 106 -2.00 37.70 18.39
C ARG A 106 -1.27 37.05 19.56
N GLY A 107 -1.73 35.86 19.95
CA GLY A 107 -1.26 35.15 21.13
C GLY A 107 -0.56 33.84 20.79
N GLN A 108 0.42 33.49 21.62
CA GLN A 108 0.94 32.13 21.69
C GLN A 108 -0.02 31.23 22.48
N GLU A 109 0.04 29.92 22.22
CA GLU A 109 -0.71 28.93 22.99
C GLU A 109 -0.43 29.07 24.48
N SER A 110 -1.50 29.20 25.26
CA SER A 110 -1.42 29.51 26.68
C SER A 110 -2.71 29.10 27.36
N ASP A 111 -2.60 28.59 28.58
CA ASP A 111 -3.75 28.20 29.40
C ASP A 111 -4.17 29.37 30.29
N ARG A 112 -5.03 30.24 29.76
CA ARG A 112 -5.44 31.48 30.42
C ARG A 112 -6.94 31.74 30.31
N VAL A 113 -7.44 32.59 31.21
CA VAL A 113 -8.81 33.11 31.19
C VAL A 113 -8.74 34.58 30.84
N LEU A 114 -9.37 34.96 29.72
CA LEU A 114 -9.41 36.33 29.25
C LEU A 114 -10.83 36.87 29.34
N TRP A 115 -10.94 38.12 29.76
CA TRP A 115 -12.16 38.89 29.65
C TRP A 115 -12.00 39.91 28.54
N PHE A 116 -13.06 40.07 27.75
CA PHE A 116 -13.14 41.01 26.65
C PHE A 116 -14.32 41.95 26.86
N LYS A 117 -14.13 43.21 26.45
CA LYS A 117 -15.13 44.28 26.48
C LYS A 117 -15.16 44.95 25.11
N LEU A 118 -16.36 45.09 24.55
CA LEU A 118 -16.59 45.81 23.31
C LEU A 118 -17.74 46.79 23.51
N GLN A 119 -17.50 48.06 23.18
CA GLN A 119 -18.53 49.09 23.16
C GLN A 119 -18.96 49.33 21.72
N MET A 120 -20.26 49.42 21.48
CA MET A 120 -20.83 49.55 20.14
C MET A 120 -22.02 50.50 20.12
N GLN A 121 -22.22 51.16 18.98
CA GLN A 121 -23.37 52.01 18.71
C GLN A 121 -23.86 51.78 17.27
N LEU A 122 -25.17 51.83 17.02
CA LEU A 122 -25.69 51.73 15.66
C LEU A 122 -25.24 52.93 14.80
N GLN A 123 -24.75 52.68 13.59
CA GLN A 123 -24.46 53.74 12.62
C GLN A 123 -25.74 54.34 12.04
N ASP A 124 -26.71 53.47 11.69
CA ASP A 124 -28.02 53.84 11.18
C ASP A 124 -29.10 53.44 12.20
N PRO A 125 -29.89 54.39 12.74
CA PRO A 125 -31.03 54.08 13.60
C PRO A 125 -32.07 53.15 12.95
N ALA A 126 -32.12 53.06 11.62
CA ALA A 126 -33.00 52.12 10.91
C ALA A 126 -32.64 50.64 11.15
N ASP A 127 -31.42 50.35 11.60
CA ASP A 127 -31.00 49.00 12.00
C ASP A 127 -31.43 48.64 13.45
N ALA A 128 -32.27 49.45 14.09
CA ALA A 128 -32.85 49.12 15.39
C ALA A 128 -33.64 47.80 15.33
N ALA A 129 -33.49 46.97 16.37
CA ALA A 129 -34.03 45.61 16.47
C ALA A 129 -33.59 44.65 15.34
N ARG A 130 -32.59 45.04 14.54
CA ARG A 130 -31.92 44.10 13.64
C ARG A 130 -31.12 43.10 14.46
N GLU A 131 -31.18 41.84 14.03
CA GLU A 131 -30.33 40.80 14.58
C GLU A 131 -28.90 40.91 14.04
N TRP A 132 -27.94 40.90 14.97
CA TRP A 132 -26.51 40.90 14.70
C TRP A 132 -25.87 39.62 15.23
N LEU A 133 -24.78 39.22 14.58
CA LEU A 133 -24.00 38.07 14.96
C LEU A 133 -22.58 38.49 15.33
N MET A 134 -22.18 38.28 16.58
CA MET A 134 -20.79 38.42 17.02
C MET A 134 -20.06 37.10 16.87
N LEU A 135 -19.06 37.07 15.99
CA LEU A 135 -18.23 35.92 15.71
C LEU A 135 -16.89 36.04 16.43
N VAL A 136 -16.61 35.06 17.29
CA VAL A 136 -15.28 34.81 17.84
C VAL A 136 -14.68 33.64 17.05
N PRO A 137 -13.61 33.85 16.26
CA PRO A 137 -13.13 32.89 15.24
C PRO A 137 -12.36 31.71 15.85
N THR A 138 -13.05 30.93 16.68
CA THR A 138 -12.52 29.76 17.38
C THR A 138 -13.55 28.65 17.37
N VAL A 139 -13.08 27.41 17.25
CA VAL A 139 -13.93 26.22 17.36
C VAL A 139 -13.63 25.42 18.64
N SER A 140 -12.44 25.63 19.23
CA SER A 140 -11.79 24.73 20.20
C SER A 140 -11.61 25.32 21.59
N THR A 141 -12.18 26.49 21.84
CA THR A 141 -12.25 27.09 23.17
C THR A 141 -12.97 26.15 24.15
N ARG A 142 -12.43 25.98 25.37
CA ARG A 142 -13.01 25.10 26.38
C ARG A 142 -14.37 25.60 26.85
N ASP A 143 -14.42 26.89 27.20
CA ASP A 143 -15.60 27.59 27.69
C ASP A 143 -15.57 29.03 27.19
N ILE A 144 -16.68 29.50 26.64
CA ILE A 144 -16.90 30.90 26.29
C ILE A 144 -18.26 31.34 26.84
N ARG A 145 -18.29 32.53 27.43
CA ARG A 145 -19.50 33.10 28.01
C ARG A 145 -19.72 34.50 27.47
N PHE A 146 -20.90 34.79 26.95
CA PHE A 146 -21.29 36.11 26.47
C PHE A 146 -22.26 36.76 27.46
N TYR A 147 -22.11 38.06 27.67
CA TYR A 147 -22.93 38.87 28.58
C TYR A 147 -23.30 40.20 27.92
N GLY A 148 -24.55 40.65 28.15
CA GLY A 148 -25.09 41.86 27.56
C GLY A 148 -25.89 41.57 26.29
N PRO A 149 -26.03 42.52 25.34
CA PRO A 149 -25.50 43.87 25.41
C PRO A 149 -26.09 44.61 26.62
N PHE A 150 -25.27 45.38 27.34
CA PHE A 150 -25.71 46.23 28.44
C PHE A 150 -25.99 47.63 27.92
N ASP A 151 -27.14 48.20 28.28
CA ASP A 151 -27.45 49.59 27.98
C ASP A 151 -26.69 50.57 28.92
N THR A 152 -26.90 51.87 28.74
CA THR A 152 -26.26 52.92 29.55
C THR A 152 -26.72 52.92 31.02
N THR A 153 -27.85 52.30 31.34
CA THR A 153 -28.34 52.10 32.72
C THR A 153 -27.71 50.87 33.37
N GLY A 154 -27.02 50.05 32.58
CA GLY A 154 -26.39 48.81 33.01
C GLY A 154 -27.33 47.61 33.02
N HIS A 155 -28.51 47.72 32.41
CA HIS A 155 -29.45 46.62 32.23
C HIS A 155 -29.01 45.71 31.07
N ALA A 156 -29.07 44.40 31.27
CA ALA A 156 -28.72 43.41 30.24
C ALA A 156 -29.90 43.18 29.30
N LEU A 157 -29.68 43.35 28.00
CA LEU A 157 -30.71 43.17 26.98
C LEU A 157 -30.89 41.72 26.51
N ALA A 158 -29.94 40.83 26.84
CA ALA A 158 -30.04 39.41 26.56
C ALA A 158 -29.50 38.58 27.73
N GLU A 159 -30.01 37.35 27.86
CA GLU A 159 -29.52 36.41 28.85
C GLU A 159 -28.08 35.96 28.55
N PRO A 160 -27.27 35.65 29.59
CA PRO A 160 -25.93 35.14 29.38
C PRO A 160 -25.94 33.83 28.60
N VAL A 161 -25.06 33.72 27.60
CA VAL A 161 -24.89 32.49 26.82
C VAL A 161 -23.60 31.81 27.22
N VAL A 162 -23.68 30.53 27.57
CA VAL A 162 -22.52 29.69 27.89
C VAL A 162 -22.37 28.58 26.86
N THR A 163 -21.20 28.50 26.22
CA THR A 163 -20.91 27.49 25.21
C THR A 163 -19.42 27.14 25.16
N GLY A 164 -19.01 26.24 24.28
CA GLY A 164 -17.62 25.78 24.16
C GLY A 164 -17.51 24.27 23.96
N MET A 165 -16.27 23.77 23.94
CA MET A 165 -15.97 22.34 23.80
C MET A 165 -16.43 21.48 25.00
N ARG A 166 -16.67 22.09 26.16
CA ARG A 166 -17.20 21.39 27.34
C ARG A 166 -18.73 21.25 27.34
N HIS A 167 -19.41 21.91 26.41
CA HIS A 167 -20.87 21.99 26.37
C HIS A 167 -21.44 21.25 25.15
N PRO A 168 -22.66 20.68 25.24
CA PRO A 168 -23.33 20.07 24.09
C PRO A 168 -23.50 21.04 22.93
N TRP A 169 -23.57 20.52 21.70
CA TRP A 169 -23.74 21.34 20.50
C TRP A 169 -24.98 22.26 20.57
N ALA A 170 -26.05 21.81 21.22
CA ALA A 170 -27.29 22.57 21.37
C ALA A 170 -27.12 23.91 22.12
N THR A 171 -26.04 24.11 22.88
CA THR A 171 -25.77 25.40 23.56
C THR A 171 -25.17 26.45 22.62
N ARG A 172 -24.93 26.13 21.34
CA ARG A 172 -24.42 27.08 20.35
C ARG A 172 -25.58 27.89 19.74
N PRO A 173 -25.75 29.18 20.09
CA PRO A 173 -26.97 29.93 19.75
C PRO A 173 -27.14 30.18 18.24
N ALA A 174 -26.05 30.18 17.47
CA ALA A 174 -26.08 30.38 16.02
C ALA A 174 -25.90 29.08 15.21
N ALA A 175 -25.88 27.91 15.87
CA ALA A 175 -25.61 26.61 15.23
C ALA A 175 -24.37 26.62 14.31
N SER A 176 -23.35 27.40 14.68
CA SER A 176 -22.10 27.55 13.93
C SER A 176 -20.96 26.74 14.56
N GLU A 177 -20.08 26.22 13.71
CA GLU A 177 -18.84 25.55 14.12
C GLU A 177 -17.90 26.49 14.85
N GLN A 178 -17.94 27.78 14.51
CA GLN A 178 -17.26 28.85 15.23
C GLN A 178 -18.15 29.38 16.36
N MET A 179 -17.54 30.01 17.37
CA MET A 179 -18.28 30.60 18.47
C MET A 179 -18.96 31.88 18.00
N ALA A 180 -20.27 31.80 17.75
CA ALA A 180 -21.05 32.93 17.27
C ALA A 180 -22.25 33.18 18.19
N TRP A 181 -22.43 34.43 18.60
CA TRP A 181 -23.48 34.88 19.52
C TRP A 181 -24.41 35.87 18.83
N ARG A 182 -25.72 35.70 19.03
CA ARG A 182 -26.78 36.52 18.40
C ARG A 182 -27.27 37.55 19.40
N PHE A 183 -27.45 38.79 18.97
CA PHE A 183 -27.96 39.88 19.80
C PHE A 183 -28.68 40.92 18.95
N GLU A 184 -29.48 41.77 19.61
CA GLU A 184 -30.22 42.88 18.99
C GLU A 184 -29.95 44.17 19.79
N LEU A 185 -30.02 45.32 19.11
CA LEU A 185 -29.91 46.64 19.73
C LEU A 185 -31.22 47.42 19.52
N PRO A 186 -31.92 47.86 20.57
CA PRO A 186 -33.28 48.39 20.46
C PRO A 186 -33.37 49.80 19.83
N GLY A 187 -32.26 50.53 19.73
CA GLY A 187 -32.27 51.88 19.19
C GLY A 187 -30.90 52.58 19.29
N PRO A 188 -30.85 53.90 19.08
CA PRO A 188 -29.62 54.66 19.21
C PRO A 188 -29.14 54.69 20.67
N GLY A 189 -27.87 54.37 20.88
CA GLY A 189 -27.25 54.32 22.20
C GLY A 189 -25.90 53.62 22.14
N VAL A 190 -25.12 53.75 23.22
CA VAL A 190 -23.88 52.99 23.39
C VAL A 190 -24.19 51.76 24.23
N TYR A 191 -23.93 50.59 23.67
CA TYR A 191 -24.12 49.31 24.31
C TYR A 191 -22.77 48.65 24.58
N THR A 192 -22.65 47.98 25.72
CA THR A 192 -21.42 47.28 26.10
C THR A 192 -21.64 45.77 26.13
N VAL A 193 -20.79 45.02 25.44
CA VAL A 193 -20.79 43.56 25.48
C VAL A 193 -19.54 43.09 26.21
N TYR A 194 -19.70 42.07 27.06
CA TYR A 194 -18.56 41.38 27.65
C TYR A 194 -18.57 39.92 27.23
N PHE A 195 -17.39 39.34 27.05
CA PHE A 195 -17.28 37.89 26.97
C PHE A 195 -16.04 37.36 27.66
N ARG A 196 -16.20 36.21 28.31
CA ARG A 196 -15.14 35.47 28.99
C ARG A 196 -14.71 34.31 28.11
N VAL A 197 -13.41 34.15 27.91
CA VAL A 197 -12.84 33.02 27.18
C VAL A 197 -11.87 32.25 28.05
N GLU A 198 -12.16 30.96 28.26
CA GLU A 198 -11.23 29.99 28.81
C GLU A 198 -10.70 29.12 27.67
N SER A 199 -9.43 29.30 27.34
CA SER A 199 -8.82 28.54 26.25
C SER A 199 -7.38 28.15 26.58
N THR A 200 -7.00 27.00 26.03
CA THR A 200 -5.62 26.47 26.05
C THR A 200 -4.93 26.71 24.71
N PHE A 201 -5.70 26.94 23.64
CA PHE A 201 -5.23 27.00 22.25
C PHE A 201 -5.60 28.29 21.54
N ALA A 202 -6.20 29.26 22.24
CA ALA A 202 -6.61 30.50 21.60
C ALA A 202 -5.40 31.33 21.19
N ARG A 203 -5.31 31.58 19.89
CA ARG A 203 -4.17 32.19 19.23
C ARG A 203 -4.49 33.56 18.64
N ILE A 204 -5.73 33.80 18.21
CA ILE A 204 -6.18 35.08 17.64
C ILE A 204 -7.65 35.30 18.00
N TYR A 205 -7.99 36.48 18.51
CA TYR A 205 -9.36 36.91 18.74
C TYR A 205 -9.70 38.07 17.80
N ASP A 206 -9.80 37.76 16.52
CA ASP A 206 -10.23 38.70 15.49
C ASP A 206 -11.76 38.71 15.45
N VAL A 207 -12.37 39.31 16.49
CA VAL A 207 -13.82 39.35 16.63
C VAL A 207 -14.42 40.15 15.49
N THR A 208 -15.42 39.58 14.83
CA THR A 208 -16.11 40.21 13.70
C THR A 208 -17.61 40.23 13.96
N LEU A 209 -18.26 41.33 13.61
CA LEU A 209 -19.70 41.50 13.67
C LEU A 209 -20.29 41.30 12.28
N TRP A 210 -21.38 40.53 12.20
CA TRP A 210 -21.97 40.12 10.94
C TRP A 210 -23.47 40.35 10.94
N ASP A 211 -23.99 40.59 9.74
CA ASP A 211 -25.37 40.24 9.45
C ASP A 211 -25.47 38.69 9.31
N PRO A 212 -26.50 38.05 9.91
CA PRO A 212 -26.64 36.60 9.86
C PRO A 212 -26.69 36.01 8.44
N ALA A 213 -27.30 36.70 7.47
CA ALA A 213 -27.41 36.21 6.10
C ALA A 213 -26.05 36.29 5.38
N ASP A 214 -25.33 37.40 5.55
CA ASP A 214 -24.00 37.59 4.97
C ASP A 214 -22.99 36.57 5.54
N TYR A 215 -23.09 36.26 6.84
CA TYR A 215 -22.28 35.20 7.47
C TYR A 215 -22.60 33.81 6.92
N LEU A 216 -23.89 33.48 6.77
CA LEU A 216 -24.27 32.18 6.22
C LEU A 216 -23.72 32.03 4.79
N GLN A 217 -23.79 33.08 3.98
CA GLN A 217 -23.22 33.10 2.63
C GLN A 217 -21.70 32.94 2.64
N SER A 218 -20.98 33.64 3.53
CA SER A 218 -19.51 33.58 3.60
C SER A 218 -18.95 32.22 4.00
N THR A 219 -19.77 31.37 4.66
CA THR A 219 -19.36 30.01 5.07
C THR A 219 -19.68 28.91 4.05
N GLN A 220 -20.44 29.19 2.98
CA GLN A 220 -20.89 28.17 2.02
C GLN A 220 -19.72 27.47 1.31
N ASP A 221 -18.80 28.25 0.74
CA ASP A 221 -17.64 27.72 0.01
C ASP A 221 -16.75 26.85 0.92
N LYS A 222 -16.54 27.31 2.16
CA LYS A 222 -15.78 26.55 3.16
C LYS A 222 -16.44 25.23 3.50
N ARG A 223 -17.77 25.20 3.68
CA ARG A 223 -18.52 23.97 3.97
C ARG A 223 -18.50 23.00 2.80
N MET A 224 -18.60 23.50 1.57
CA MET A 224 -18.47 22.67 0.36
C MET A 224 -17.07 22.06 0.27
N PHE A 225 -16.03 22.85 0.51
CA PHE A 225 -14.64 22.38 0.54
C PHE A 225 -14.40 21.31 1.62
N ASP A 226 -14.96 21.49 2.82
CA ASP A 226 -14.93 20.49 3.89
C ASP A 226 -15.62 19.20 3.48
N GLY A 227 -16.82 19.30 2.89
CA GLY A 227 -17.57 18.14 2.40
C GLY A 227 -16.79 17.33 1.37
N VAL A 228 -16.17 17.97 0.38
CA VAL A 228 -15.32 17.31 -0.63
C VAL A 228 -14.12 16.62 0.01
N SER A 229 -13.45 17.31 0.95
CA SER A 229 -12.29 16.76 1.65
C SER A 229 -12.66 15.53 2.48
N TYR A 230 -13.77 15.57 3.21
CA TYR A 230 -14.25 14.45 4.01
C TYR A 230 -14.71 13.28 3.15
N GLY A 231 -15.41 13.56 2.04
CA GLY A 231 -15.80 12.53 1.06
C GLY A 231 -14.60 11.80 0.47
N LEU A 232 -13.54 12.52 0.09
CA LEU A 232 -12.30 11.92 -0.40
C LEU A 232 -11.63 11.03 0.66
N LEU A 233 -11.51 11.50 1.91
CA LEU A 233 -10.92 10.72 2.99
C LEU A 233 -11.74 9.47 3.34
N LEU A 234 -13.06 9.58 3.33
CA LEU A 234 -13.94 8.44 3.52
C LEU A 234 -13.77 7.42 2.39
N GLY A 235 -13.72 7.88 1.13
CA GLY A 235 -13.42 7.03 -0.02
C GLY A 235 -12.08 6.32 0.07
N LEU A 236 -11.02 7.03 0.50
CA LEU A 236 -9.69 6.43 0.73
C LEU A 236 -9.69 5.44 1.90
N THR A 237 -10.51 5.67 2.92
CA THR A 237 -10.70 4.74 4.04
C THR A 237 -11.33 3.44 3.53
N VAL A 238 -12.40 3.53 2.73
CA VAL A 238 -13.05 2.36 2.10
C VAL A 238 -12.06 1.63 1.17
N TYR A 239 -11.29 2.37 0.37
CA TYR A 239 -10.24 1.79 -0.47
C TYR A 239 -9.21 1.00 0.36
N GLY A 240 -8.73 1.58 1.46
CA GLY A 240 -7.82 0.90 2.39
C GLY A 240 -8.43 -0.35 3.02
N LEU A 241 -9.71 -0.32 3.38
CA LEU A 241 -10.45 -1.46 3.92
C LEU A 241 -10.53 -2.60 2.91
N VAL A 242 -10.90 -2.31 1.66
CA VAL A 242 -10.97 -3.32 0.59
C VAL A 242 -9.60 -3.98 0.40
N LEU A 243 -8.52 -3.19 0.33
CA LEU A 243 -7.17 -3.74 0.22
C LEU A 243 -6.80 -4.59 1.44
N PHE A 244 -7.17 -4.18 2.65
CA PHE A 244 -6.91 -4.97 3.85
C PHE A 244 -7.65 -6.31 3.83
N VAL A 245 -8.92 -6.34 3.42
CA VAL A 245 -9.71 -7.57 3.31
C VAL A 245 -9.15 -8.50 2.24
N VAL A 246 -8.72 -7.97 1.09
CA VAL A 246 -8.19 -8.77 -0.02
C VAL A 246 -6.80 -9.33 0.28
N PHE A 247 -5.90 -8.52 0.85
CA PHE A 247 -4.49 -8.91 1.01
C PHE A 247 -4.11 -9.36 2.42
N GLY A 248 -4.91 -9.06 3.45
CA GLY A 248 -4.63 -9.43 4.84
C GLY A 248 -3.38 -8.77 5.45
N GLU A 249 -2.68 -7.87 4.74
CA GLU A 249 -1.46 -7.26 5.25
C GLU A 249 -1.74 -6.05 6.15
N ALA A 250 -1.01 -5.98 7.27
CA ALA A 250 -1.08 -4.86 8.20
C ALA A 250 -0.83 -3.49 7.56
N LEU A 251 -0.05 -3.40 6.47
CA LEU A 251 0.20 -2.14 5.76
C LEU A 251 -1.12 -1.43 5.39
N TYR A 252 -2.07 -2.19 4.83
CA TYR A 252 -3.34 -1.65 4.35
C TYR A 252 -4.25 -1.23 5.51
N ALA A 253 -4.20 -1.96 6.63
CA ALA A 253 -4.88 -1.57 7.86
C ALA A 253 -4.38 -0.23 8.41
N TYR A 254 -3.05 -0.01 8.46
CA TYR A 254 -2.50 1.27 8.91
C TYR A 254 -2.81 2.43 7.95
N TYR A 255 -2.89 2.17 6.65
CA TYR A 255 -3.33 3.19 5.68
C TYR A 255 -4.81 3.58 5.92
N MET A 256 -5.69 2.59 6.05
CA MET A 256 -7.10 2.81 6.37
C MET A 256 -7.26 3.59 7.68
N LEU A 257 -6.59 3.14 8.76
CA LEU A 257 -6.63 3.81 10.05
C LEU A 257 -6.05 5.22 9.99
N ALA A 258 -5.00 5.46 9.19
CA ALA A 258 -4.49 6.80 8.97
C ALA A 258 -5.51 7.71 8.28
N CYS A 259 -6.27 7.21 7.30
CA CYS A 259 -7.34 7.99 6.67
C CYS A 259 -8.48 8.29 7.65
N LEU A 260 -8.91 7.29 8.43
CA LEU A 260 -9.98 7.43 9.41
C LEU A 260 -9.61 8.39 10.55
N CYS A 261 -8.43 8.23 11.14
CA CYS A 261 -7.92 9.11 12.19
C CYS A 261 -7.66 10.52 11.66
N GLY A 262 -7.19 10.65 10.40
CA GLY A 262 -7.01 11.94 9.74
C GLY A 262 -8.34 12.67 9.51
N LEU A 263 -9.39 11.95 9.10
CA LEU A 263 -10.75 12.47 8.99
C LEU A 263 -11.27 12.96 10.35
N LEU A 264 -11.12 12.14 11.40
CA LEU A 264 -11.55 12.51 12.75
C LEU A 264 -10.80 13.75 13.27
N ALA A 265 -9.48 13.82 13.05
CA ALA A 265 -8.67 14.96 13.44
C ALA A 265 -9.09 16.24 12.70
N LEU A 266 -9.28 16.18 11.38
CA LEU A 266 -9.75 17.31 10.59
C LEU A 266 -11.17 17.75 10.96
N ALA A 267 -12.10 16.82 11.14
CA ALA A 267 -13.45 17.13 11.57
C ALA A 267 -13.45 17.78 12.96
N SER A 268 -12.53 17.38 13.85
CA SER A 268 -12.38 17.99 15.17
C SER A 268 -11.81 19.41 15.08
N ILE A 269 -10.74 19.61 14.30
CA ILE A 269 -10.09 20.92 14.12
C ILE A 269 -11.01 21.93 13.40
N ASN A 270 -11.93 21.46 12.57
CA ASN A 270 -12.94 22.31 11.92
C ASN A 270 -14.23 22.49 12.75
N GLY A 271 -14.35 21.85 13.92
CA GLY A 271 -15.54 21.94 14.79
C GLY A 271 -16.69 20.98 14.45
N HIS A 272 -16.64 20.30 13.30
CA HIS A 272 -17.67 19.35 12.85
C HIS A 272 -17.80 18.10 13.72
N ALA A 273 -16.73 17.67 14.39
CA ALA A 273 -16.80 16.51 15.30
C ALA A 273 -17.76 16.77 16.48
N LEU A 274 -17.75 17.98 17.04
CA LEU A 274 -18.71 18.36 18.09
C LEU A 274 -20.13 18.45 17.52
N ARG A 275 -20.31 18.85 16.26
CA ARG A 275 -21.62 18.99 15.62
C ARG A 275 -22.30 17.66 15.31
N TYR A 276 -21.57 16.69 14.77
CA TYR A 276 -22.15 15.45 14.23
C TYR A 276 -21.97 14.25 15.17
N PRO A 277 -20.80 13.59 15.26
CA PRO A 277 -20.66 12.36 16.04
C PRO A 277 -20.74 12.58 17.56
N PHE A 278 -20.48 13.80 18.04
CA PHE A 278 -20.36 14.09 19.47
C PHE A 278 -21.29 15.20 19.97
N ALA A 279 -22.40 15.46 19.26
CA ALA A 279 -23.37 16.53 19.59
C ALA A 279 -23.81 16.53 21.06
N HIS A 280 -23.99 15.33 21.63
CA HIS A 280 -24.43 15.11 23.00
C HIS A 280 -23.32 14.61 23.93
N TRP A 281 -22.09 14.46 23.42
CA TRP A 281 -20.95 13.94 24.19
C TRP A 281 -19.71 14.85 24.07
N PRO A 282 -19.71 16.02 24.75
CA PRO A 282 -18.63 17.00 24.64
C PRO A 282 -17.26 16.45 25.07
N ALA A 283 -17.23 15.56 26.06
CA ALA A 283 -16.01 14.89 26.48
C ALA A 283 -15.39 14.04 25.36
N GLY A 284 -16.22 13.37 24.55
CA GLY A 284 -15.80 12.64 23.34
C GLY A 284 -15.23 13.57 22.27
N ALA A 285 -15.86 14.72 22.04
CA ALA A 285 -15.34 15.74 21.13
C ALA A 285 -13.97 16.28 21.59
N GLY A 286 -13.82 16.56 22.88
CA GLY A 286 -12.54 16.98 23.47
C GLY A 286 -11.44 15.93 23.37
N PHE A 287 -11.77 14.66 23.60
CA PHE A 287 -10.85 13.54 23.38
C PHE A 287 -10.46 13.43 21.90
N ALA A 288 -11.41 13.46 20.97
CA ALA A 288 -11.13 13.39 19.53
C ALA A 288 -10.25 14.55 19.05
N TYR A 289 -10.48 15.77 19.56
CA TYR A 289 -9.68 16.96 19.24
C TYR A 289 -8.22 16.82 19.70
N THR A 290 -7.99 16.22 20.87
CA THR A 290 -6.64 16.09 21.47
C THR A 290 -5.90 14.85 20.99
N ALA A 291 -6.57 13.69 20.99
CA ALA A 291 -5.99 12.40 20.63
C ALA A 291 -5.95 12.15 19.11
N GLY A 292 -6.88 12.73 18.35
CA GLY A 292 -7.01 12.52 16.90
C GLY A 292 -5.71 12.75 16.13
N PRO A 293 -5.04 13.91 16.28
CA PRO A 293 -3.75 14.16 15.63
C PRO A 293 -2.65 13.16 16.02
N ALA A 294 -2.60 12.71 17.28
CA ALA A 294 -1.61 11.73 17.75
C ALA A 294 -1.87 10.33 17.19
N LEU A 295 -3.14 9.88 17.19
CA LEU A 295 -3.57 8.62 16.58
C LEU A 295 -3.29 8.61 15.08
N TRP A 296 -3.58 9.73 14.41
CA TRP A 296 -3.31 9.89 12.99
C TRP A 296 -1.81 9.79 12.69
N ALA A 297 -0.98 10.52 13.44
CA ALA A 297 0.47 10.45 13.31
C ALA A 297 1.03 9.04 13.56
N LEU A 298 0.53 8.34 14.59
CA LEU A 298 0.91 6.97 14.91
C LEU A 298 0.60 6.01 13.76
N CYS A 299 -0.61 6.08 13.20
CA CYS A 299 -1.02 5.23 12.08
C CYS A 299 -0.15 5.49 10.85
N LYS A 300 0.11 6.76 10.53
CA LYS A 300 0.98 7.16 9.42
C LYS A 300 2.41 6.67 9.61
N LEU A 301 2.94 6.78 10.81
CA LEU A 301 4.29 6.34 11.14
C LEU A 301 4.44 4.83 10.94
N GLN A 302 3.46 4.05 11.38
CA GLN A 302 3.42 2.59 11.19
C GLN A 302 3.15 2.18 9.73
N PHE A 303 2.37 2.97 8.99
CA PHE A 303 2.20 2.81 7.55
C PHE A 303 3.52 3.02 6.81
N GLY A 304 4.18 4.17 6.99
CA GLY A 304 5.42 4.51 6.30
C GLY A 304 6.54 3.52 6.65
N ARG A 305 6.62 3.09 7.92
CA ARG A 305 7.56 2.06 8.38
C ARG A 305 7.50 0.79 7.54
N ARG A 306 6.29 0.28 7.31
CA ARG A 306 6.03 -0.93 6.53
C ARG A 306 6.17 -0.69 5.03
N LEU A 307 5.71 0.45 4.52
CA LEU A 307 5.81 0.79 3.10
C LEU A 307 7.27 0.85 2.65
N LEU A 308 8.14 1.47 3.47
CA LEU A 308 9.58 1.63 3.19
C LEU A 308 10.41 0.40 3.58
N ARG A 309 9.81 -0.60 4.24
CA ARG A 309 10.51 -1.82 4.74
C ARG A 309 11.72 -1.47 5.62
N LEU A 310 11.54 -0.51 6.54
CA LEU A 310 12.61 0.01 7.40
C LEU A 310 13.31 -1.07 8.23
N SER A 311 12.57 -2.05 8.74
CA SER A 311 13.12 -3.18 9.50
C SER A 311 14.18 -3.98 8.73
N HIS A 312 14.09 -4.03 7.40
CA HIS A 312 15.02 -4.76 6.55
C HIS A 312 16.22 -3.90 6.10
N PHE A 313 16.00 -2.62 5.79
CA PHE A 313 17.03 -1.76 5.19
C PHE A 313 17.76 -0.84 6.17
N ALA A 314 17.13 -0.45 7.27
CA ALA A 314 17.67 0.52 8.22
C ALA A 314 17.14 0.25 9.66
N PRO A 315 17.63 -0.81 10.33
CA PRO A 315 17.10 -1.27 11.61
C PRO A 315 17.25 -0.25 12.75
N LEU A 316 18.27 0.63 12.70
CA LEU A 316 18.41 1.73 13.66
C LEU A 316 17.24 2.72 13.55
N LEU A 317 16.91 3.13 12.32
CA LEU A 317 15.79 4.04 12.07
C LEU A 317 14.46 3.38 12.45
N ASP A 318 14.32 2.08 12.20
CA ASP A 318 13.15 1.30 12.63
C ASP A 318 12.93 1.35 14.15
N ARG A 319 13.99 1.20 14.95
CA ARG A 319 13.91 1.32 16.42
C ARG A 319 13.53 2.74 16.87
N LEU A 320 14.05 3.78 16.21
CA LEU A 320 13.68 5.16 16.51
C LEU A 320 12.19 5.43 16.19
N VAL A 321 11.72 4.95 15.04
CA VAL A 321 10.31 5.01 14.64
C VAL A 321 9.41 4.32 15.68
N GLN A 322 9.84 3.17 16.21
CA GLN A 322 9.12 2.47 17.27
C GLN A 322 9.12 3.25 18.59
N ALA A 323 10.25 3.86 18.98
CA ALA A 323 10.32 4.72 20.17
C ALA A 323 9.36 5.92 20.06
N PHE A 324 9.30 6.60 18.91
CA PHE A 324 8.33 7.66 18.67
C PHE A 324 6.88 7.15 18.69
N SER A 325 6.63 5.94 18.17
CA SER A 325 5.30 5.33 18.22
C SER A 325 4.84 5.09 19.66
N VAL A 326 5.74 4.60 20.52
CA VAL A 326 5.47 4.41 21.95
C VAL A 326 5.25 5.77 22.63
N ALA A 327 6.08 6.78 22.34
CA ALA A 327 5.92 8.12 22.89
C ALA A 327 4.55 8.74 22.52
N LEU A 328 4.13 8.63 21.26
CA LEU A 328 2.81 9.07 20.81
C LEU A 328 1.67 8.30 21.49
N LEU A 329 1.83 6.98 21.66
CA LEU A 329 0.83 6.15 22.33
C LEU A 329 0.67 6.53 23.81
N LEU A 330 1.77 6.82 24.51
CA LEU A 330 1.77 7.27 25.91
C LEU A 330 1.27 8.71 26.06
N ALA A 331 1.46 9.55 25.04
CA ALA A 331 0.97 10.93 25.05
C ALA A 331 -0.57 11.02 25.06
N ILE A 332 -1.29 10.04 24.49
CA ILE A 332 -2.76 10.03 24.46
C ILE A 332 -3.39 9.94 25.87
N PRO A 333 -3.10 8.91 26.70
CA PRO A 333 -3.63 8.85 28.06
C PRO A 333 -3.09 9.98 28.93
N TYR A 334 -1.84 10.42 28.72
CA TYR A 334 -1.29 11.59 29.41
C TYR A 334 -2.02 12.89 29.06
N ALA A 335 -2.43 13.09 27.81
CA ALA A 335 -3.25 14.24 27.40
C ALA A 335 -4.62 14.25 28.08
N HIS A 336 -5.17 13.05 28.31
CA HIS A 336 -6.52 12.89 28.86
C HIS A 336 -6.56 13.02 30.39
N TRP A 337 -5.60 12.43 31.10
CA TRP A 337 -5.53 12.45 32.56
C TRP A 337 -4.60 13.51 33.15
N GLY A 338 -3.65 14.03 32.37
CA GLY A 338 -2.64 14.97 32.84
C GLY A 338 -3.19 16.39 33.01
N ALA A 339 -2.68 17.10 34.02
CA ALA A 339 -3.00 18.51 34.27
C ALA A 339 -2.37 19.49 33.26
N HIS A 340 -1.62 19.01 32.26
CA HIS A 340 -0.77 19.84 31.38
C HIS A 340 -1.08 19.62 29.87
N PRO A 341 -2.24 20.08 29.39
CA PRO A 341 -2.67 19.93 27.99
C PRO A 341 -1.71 20.57 26.98
N LEU A 342 -1.13 21.72 27.34
CA LEU A 342 -0.21 22.48 26.47
C LEU A 342 1.13 21.75 26.27
N ILE A 343 1.67 21.17 27.34
CA ILE A 343 2.92 20.38 27.27
C ILE A 343 2.71 19.18 26.37
N THR A 344 1.59 18.48 26.53
CA THR A 344 1.28 17.29 25.74
C THR A 344 1.14 17.64 24.26
N PHE A 345 0.45 18.73 23.94
CA PHE A 345 0.32 19.21 22.57
C PHE A 345 1.68 19.48 21.92
N ARG A 346 2.57 20.20 22.62
CA ARG A 346 3.94 20.49 22.13
C ARG A 346 4.77 19.21 21.95
N LEU A 347 4.69 18.27 22.89
CA LEU A 347 5.39 16.98 22.77
C LEU A 347 4.92 16.18 21.55
N VAL A 348 3.62 16.14 21.28
CA VAL A 348 3.07 15.50 20.07
C VAL A 348 3.58 16.18 18.82
N GLN A 349 3.53 17.51 18.73
CA GLN A 349 4.09 18.25 17.59
C GLN A 349 5.57 17.94 17.35
N MET A 350 6.40 18.02 18.39
CA MET A 350 7.84 17.73 18.30
C MET A 350 8.11 16.29 17.89
N SER A 351 7.37 15.32 18.43
CA SER A 351 7.46 13.91 18.05
C SER A 351 7.07 13.69 16.59
N VAL A 352 6.05 14.39 16.08
CA VAL A 352 5.63 14.31 14.67
C VAL A 352 6.71 14.86 13.75
N VAL A 353 7.27 16.03 14.07
CA VAL A 353 8.36 16.64 13.27
C VAL A 353 9.61 15.75 13.27
N ALA A 354 10.04 15.28 14.44
CA ALA A 354 11.23 14.44 14.57
C ALA A 354 11.05 13.07 13.88
N SER A 355 9.91 12.41 14.07
CA SER A 355 9.63 11.14 13.40
C SER A 355 9.51 11.30 11.88
N THR A 356 8.96 12.41 11.39
CA THR A 356 8.91 12.71 9.96
C THR A 356 10.31 12.86 9.37
N ALA A 357 11.23 13.54 10.07
CA ALA A 357 12.62 13.65 9.63
C ALA A 357 13.30 12.27 9.54
N VAL A 358 13.11 11.41 10.54
CA VAL A 358 13.61 10.01 10.52
C VAL A 358 13.04 9.24 9.33
N MET A 359 11.75 9.40 9.04
CA MET A 359 11.08 8.74 7.92
C MET A 359 11.59 9.23 6.55
N VAL A 360 11.86 10.53 6.40
CA VAL A 360 12.46 11.08 5.17
C VAL A 360 13.87 10.53 4.96
N ILE A 361 14.69 10.44 6.02
CA ILE A 361 16.01 9.81 5.95
C ILE A 361 15.89 8.34 5.53
N GLY A 362 14.95 7.59 6.13
CA GLY A 362 14.65 6.20 5.76
C GLY A 362 14.24 6.07 4.28
N ALA A 363 13.39 6.97 3.79
CA ALA A 363 12.96 6.99 2.41
C ALA A 363 14.13 7.29 1.46
N MET A 364 15.03 8.21 1.82
CA MET A 364 16.25 8.48 1.05
C MET A 364 17.16 7.24 0.92
N PHE A 365 17.31 6.45 1.99
CA PHE A 365 18.03 5.17 1.91
C PHE A 365 17.34 4.18 0.96
N ALA A 366 16.02 4.08 1.01
CA ALA A 366 15.24 3.21 0.11
C ALA A 366 15.35 3.66 -1.37
N ILE A 367 15.32 4.98 -1.63
CA ILE A 367 15.50 5.54 -2.98
C ILE A 367 16.89 5.20 -3.53
N ARG A 368 17.96 5.33 -2.72
CA ARG A 368 19.32 4.95 -3.13
C ARG A 368 19.44 3.48 -3.54
N ARG A 369 18.55 2.61 -3.02
CA ARG A 369 18.45 1.20 -3.39
C ARG A 369 17.45 0.93 -4.52
N ARG A 370 17.05 1.96 -5.28
CA ARG A 370 16.11 1.89 -6.41
C ARG A 370 14.72 1.37 -6.04
N TYR A 371 14.29 1.52 -4.78
CA TYR A 371 12.92 1.19 -4.38
C TYR A 371 11.97 2.35 -4.72
N TRP A 372 11.31 2.24 -5.87
CA TRP A 372 10.48 3.31 -6.43
C TRP A 372 9.34 3.81 -5.50
N PRO A 373 8.62 2.96 -4.74
CA PRO A 373 7.54 3.43 -3.85
C PRO A 373 7.99 4.46 -2.81
N ALA A 374 9.29 4.49 -2.46
CA ALA A 374 9.84 5.51 -1.55
C ALA A 374 9.84 6.93 -2.15
N VAL A 375 9.89 7.08 -3.48
CA VAL A 375 9.82 8.39 -4.14
C VAL A 375 8.45 9.01 -3.92
N LEU A 376 7.37 8.25 -4.14
CA LEU A 376 6.01 8.74 -3.84
C LEU A 376 5.81 9.02 -2.36
N TYR A 377 6.40 8.20 -1.49
CA TYR A 377 6.36 8.48 -0.05
C TYR A 377 6.96 9.87 0.26
N CYS A 378 8.14 10.19 -0.29
CA CYS A 378 8.75 11.51 -0.13
C CYS A 378 7.89 12.64 -0.71
N ILE A 379 7.26 12.44 -1.86
CA ILE A 379 6.36 13.45 -2.47
C ILE A 379 5.17 13.72 -1.54
N GLY A 380 4.52 12.66 -1.04
CA GLY A 380 3.38 12.80 -0.12
C GLY A 380 3.77 13.54 1.16
N VAL A 381 4.87 13.11 1.81
CA VAL A 381 5.37 13.77 3.03
C VAL A 381 5.77 15.23 2.75
N GLY A 382 6.39 15.50 1.59
CA GLY A 382 6.78 16.85 1.19
C GLY A 382 5.59 17.79 1.02
N LEU A 383 4.50 17.32 0.39
CA LEU A 383 3.25 18.07 0.26
C LEU A 383 2.67 18.41 1.64
N LEU A 384 2.63 17.43 2.54
CA LEU A 384 2.14 17.66 3.89
C LEU A 384 3.00 18.65 4.67
N LEU A 385 4.32 18.51 4.61
CA LEU A 385 5.24 19.43 5.30
C LEU A 385 5.10 20.86 4.77
N ALA A 386 4.87 21.04 3.46
CA ALA A 386 4.58 22.35 2.90
C ALA A 386 3.24 22.91 3.43
N GLY A 387 2.19 22.09 3.49
CA GLY A 387 0.87 22.52 3.93
C GLY A 387 0.75 22.76 5.45
N ILE A 388 1.35 21.91 6.28
CA ILE A 388 1.27 21.97 7.75
C ILE A 388 2.43 22.77 8.37
N GLY A 389 3.57 22.86 7.69
CA GLY A 389 4.76 23.54 8.20
C GLY A 389 4.50 24.98 8.60
N ALA A 390 3.71 25.72 7.81
CA ALA A 390 3.33 27.08 8.16
C ALA A 390 2.48 27.15 9.45
N ILE A 391 1.58 26.18 9.68
CA ILE A 391 0.82 26.10 10.95
C ILE A 391 1.75 25.82 12.13
N VAL A 392 2.72 24.92 11.97
CA VAL A 392 3.68 24.59 13.03
C VAL A 392 4.56 25.79 13.36
N PHE A 393 5.14 26.46 12.36
CA PHE A 393 5.95 27.65 12.57
C PHE A 393 5.14 28.82 13.15
N ALA A 394 3.91 29.02 12.70
CA ALA A 394 3.00 30.00 13.29
C ALA A 394 2.69 29.65 14.75
N SER A 395 2.53 28.36 15.09
CA SER A 395 2.29 27.94 16.48
C SER A 395 3.48 28.17 17.41
N TRP A 396 4.70 28.24 16.87
CA TRP A 396 5.90 28.62 17.61
C TRP A 396 6.17 30.13 17.62
N GLY A 397 5.31 30.91 16.96
CA GLY A 397 5.44 32.37 16.87
C GLY A 397 6.51 32.85 15.90
N TRP A 398 6.94 32.01 14.95
CA TRP A 398 7.98 32.39 13.97
C TRP A 398 7.43 33.11 12.74
N ILE A 399 6.18 32.84 12.37
CA ILE A 399 5.50 33.47 11.22
C ILE A 399 4.06 33.86 11.56
N GLU A 400 3.50 34.78 10.79
CA GLU A 400 2.08 35.14 10.89
C GLU A 400 1.18 34.09 10.23
N TRP A 401 -0.03 33.96 10.74
CA TRP A 401 -1.03 33.07 10.17
C TRP A 401 -1.68 33.72 8.95
N ALA A 402 -1.60 33.06 7.80
CA ALA A 402 -2.24 33.55 6.59
C ALA A 402 -3.75 33.21 6.57
N PRO A 403 -4.63 34.10 6.09
CA PRO A 403 -6.02 33.76 5.82
C PRO A 403 -6.12 32.51 4.94
N GLY A 404 -6.98 31.57 5.30
CA GLY A 404 -7.17 30.33 4.53
C GLY A 404 -6.07 29.27 4.71
N GLN A 405 -5.08 29.49 5.58
CA GLN A 405 -4.01 28.50 5.83
C GLN A 405 -4.54 27.11 6.23
N MET A 406 -5.64 27.07 6.99
CA MET A 406 -6.28 25.79 7.36
C MET A 406 -6.74 24.99 6.13
N ASN A 407 -7.25 25.67 5.10
CA ASN A 407 -7.70 25.02 3.86
C ASN A 407 -6.50 24.45 3.09
N VAL A 408 -5.38 25.18 3.05
CA VAL A 408 -4.12 24.71 2.43
C VAL A 408 -3.62 23.45 3.12
N SER A 409 -3.60 23.44 4.46
CA SER A 409 -3.18 22.27 5.24
C SER A 409 -4.11 21.07 5.03
N GLN A 410 -5.43 21.30 4.95
CA GLN A 410 -6.42 20.26 4.66
C GLN A 410 -6.24 19.68 3.25
N ALA A 411 -6.03 20.52 2.23
CA ALA A 411 -5.75 20.07 0.87
C ALA A 411 -4.46 19.26 0.78
N ALA A 412 -3.39 19.72 1.44
CA ALA A 412 -2.11 19.01 1.50
C ALA A 412 -2.23 17.62 2.14
N LEU A 413 -3.03 17.50 3.21
CA LEU A 413 -3.33 16.23 3.87
C LEU A 413 -4.04 15.25 2.93
N VAL A 414 -5.09 15.71 2.26
CA VAL A 414 -5.83 14.86 1.30
C VAL A 414 -4.91 14.44 0.15
N ALA A 415 -4.14 15.38 -0.41
CA ALA A 415 -3.20 15.11 -1.50
C ALA A 415 -2.12 14.08 -1.08
N GLU A 416 -1.57 14.18 0.12
CA GLU A 416 -0.63 13.18 0.65
C GLU A 416 -1.25 11.78 0.68
N LEU A 417 -2.47 11.63 1.21
CA LEU A 417 -3.11 10.32 1.33
C LEU A 417 -3.48 9.73 -0.03
N VAL A 418 -3.81 10.57 -1.01
CA VAL A 418 -3.96 10.15 -2.43
C VAL A 418 -2.62 9.65 -2.97
N VAL A 419 -1.52 10.39 -2.76
CA VAL A 419 -0.18 9.96 -3.19
C VAL A 419 0.22 8.64 -2.53
N PHE A 420 -0.14 8.42 -1.26
CA PHE A 420 0.09 7.14 -0.59
C PHE A 420 -0.76 6.00 -1.16
N ALA A 421 -2.00 6.24 -1.61
CA ALA A 421 -2.76 5.23 -2.35
C ALA A 421 -2.02 4.80 -3.63
N VAL A 422 -1.47 5.77 -4.38
CA VAL A 422 -0.65 5.49 -5.57
C VAL A 422 0.64 4.75 -5.19
N ALA A 423 1.27 5.09 -4.07
CA ALA A 423 2.45 4.37 -3.55
C ALA A 423 2.13 2.91 -3.24
N MET A 424 0.99 2.63 -2.61
CA MET A 424 0.54 1.26 -2.37
C MET A 424 0.26 0.50 -3.67
N ALA A 425 -0.41 1.12 -4.63
CA ALA A 425 -0.65 0.52 -5.94
C ALA A 425 0.68 0.19 -6.66
N SER A 426 1.69 1.07 -6.54
CA SER A 426 3.03 0.82 -7.09
C SER A 426 3.73 -0.36 -6.42
N ARG A 427 3.58 -0.51 -5.09
CA ARG A 427 4.09 -1.66 -4.32
C ARG A 427 3.39 -2.95 -4.74
N LEU A 428 2.06 -2.93 -4.90
CA LEU A 428 1.30 -4.09 -5.35
C LEU A 428 1.76 -4.56 -6.73
N ARG A 429 1.95 -3.63 -7.68
CA ARG A 429 2.51 -3.94 -9.00
C ARG A 429 3.90 -4.57 -8.91
N LEU A 430 4.75 -4.11 -7.98
CA LEU A 430 6.07 -4.68 -7.78
C LEU A 430 5.99 -6.13 -7.25
N VAL A 431 5.10 -6.40 -6.30
CA VAL A 431 4.88 -7.75 -5.75
C VAL A 431 4.37 -8.70 -6.83
N LEU A 432 3.33 -8.30 -7.58
CA LEU A 432 2.78 -9.12 -8.67
C LEU A 432 3.83 -9.43 -9.75
N ARG A 433 4.67 -8.46 -10.13
CA ARG A 433 5.79 -8.68 -11.06
C ARG A 433 6.82 -9.66 -10.50
N SER A 434 7.08 -9.61 -9.19
CA SER A 434 8.04 -10.52 -8.56
C SER A 434 7.53 -11.96 -8.53
N GLU A 435 6.24 -12.18 -8.30
CA GLU A 435 5.64 -13.52 -8.38
C GLU A 435 5.66 -14.08 -9.81
N GLN A 436 5.32 -13.25 -10.80
CA GLN A 436 5.40 -13.64 -12.22
C GLN A 436 6.83 -14.03 -12.61
N ALA A 437 7.82 -13.24 -12.20
CA ALA A 437 9.23 -13.53 -12.48
C ALA A 437 9.70 -14.81 -11.79
N LEU A 438 9.25 -15.07 -10.56
CA LEU A 438 9.57 -16.31 -9.84
C LEU A 438 8.96 -17.52 -10.55
N THR A 439 7.68 -17.43 -10.93
CA THR A 439 6.98 -18.50 -11.65
C THR A 439 7.65 -18.82 -12.98
N ALA A 440 8.00 -17.79 -13.76
CA ALA A 440 8.72 -17.96 -15.02
C ALA A 440 10.09 -18.62 -14.82
N ARG A 441 10.82 -18.25 -13.76
CA ARG A 441 12.12 -18.86 -13.45
C ARG A 441 11.99 -20.32 -13.02
N THR A 442 10.98 -20.64 -12.21
CA THR A 442 10.68 -22.03 -11.85
C THR A 442 10.35 -22.85 -13.09
N GLN A 443 9.59 -22.29 -14.03
CA GLN A 443 9.25 -22.99 -15.27
C GLN A 443 10.48 -23.22 -16.17
N GLN A 444 11.37 -22.23 -16.28
CA GLN A 444 12.65 -22.41 -16.97
C GLN A 444 13.52 -23.50 -16.34
N LEU A 445 13.54 -23.60 -15.01
CA LEU A 445 14.26 -24.67 -14.31
C LEU A 445 13.64 -26.05 -14.59
N VAL A 446 12.31 -26.14 -14.63
CA VAL A 446 11.61 -27.38 -14.98
C VAL A 446 11.91 -27.79 -16.42
N GLU A 447 11.90 -26.84 -17.36
CA GLU A 447 12.26 -27.11 -18.77
C GLU A 447 13.72 -27.55 -18.92
N ALA A 448 14.65 -26.88 -18.24
CA ALA A 448 16.07 -27.24 -18.25
C ALA A 448 16.34 -28.63 -17.64
N LEU A 449 15.56 -29.03 -16.64
CA LEU A 449 15.63 -30.38 -16.05
C LEU A 449 14.93 -31.45 -16.89
N GLY A 450 14.12 -31.07 -17.87
CA GLY A 450 13.32 -31.97 -18.71
C GLY A 450 14.10 -32.71 -19.80
N THR A 451 15.37 -32.37 -20.03
CA THR A 451 16.22 -32.97 -21.07
C THR A 451 17.49 -33.57 -20.49
N ASP A 452 17.91 -34.74 -20.99
CA ASP A 452 19.18 -35.36 -20.65
C ASP A 452 20.34 -34.62 -21.35
N ALA A 453 21.32 -34.15 -20.58
CA ALA A 453 22.40 -33.30 -21.09
C ALA A 453 23.35 -34.02 -22.06
N LEU A 454 23.49 -35.35 -21.95
CA LEU A 454 24.36 -36.13 -22.83
C LEU A 454 23.68 -36.43 -24.17
N THR A 455 22.45 -36.93 -24.14
CA THR A 455 21.79 -37.49 -25.32
C THR A 455 20.79 -36.53 -25.99
N GLY A 456 20.40 -35.45 -25.29
CA GLY A 456 19.35 -34.54 -25.73
C GLY A 456 17.95 -35.17 -25.80
N ALA A 457 17.76 -36.39 -25.29
CA ALA A 457 16.44 -37.01 -25.07
C ALA A 457 15.72 -36.32 -23.91
N ALA A 458 14.44 -36.63 -23.68
CA ALA A 458 13.80 -36.24 -22.43
C ALA A 458 14.53 -36.91 -21.24
N SER A 459 14.67 -36.22 -20.12
CA SER A 459 15.15 -36.84 -18.89
C SER A 459 14.02 -37.67 -18.25
N ARG A 460 14.33 -38.39 -17.16
CA ARG A 460 13.30 -39.00 -16.29
C ARG A 460 12.20 -38.00 -15.91
N ALA A 461 12.58 -36.78 -15.51
CA ALA A 461 11.62 -35.72 -15.16
C ALA A 461 10.80 -35.26 -16.38
N GLY A 462 11.41 -35.22 -17.57
CA GLY A 462 10.70 -34.92 -18.82
C GLY A 462 9.66 -35.99 -19.19
N LEU A 463 10.01 -37.27 -19.05
CA LEU A 463 9.07 -38.39 -19.23
C LEU A 463 7.90 -38.30 -18.25
N GLU A 464 8.21 -38.11 -16.96
CA GLU A 464 7.19 -38.02 -15.90
C GLU A 464 6.22 -36.88 -16.14
N SER A 465 6.74 -35.68 -16.44
CA SER A 465 5.94 -34.51 -16.76
C SER A 465 4.95 -34.78 -17.92
N ARG A 466 5.45 -35.36 -19.03
CA ARG A 466 4.62 -35.66 -20.21
C ARG A 466 3.61 -36.76 -19.96
N GLY A 467 4.02 -37.84 -19.28
CA GLY A 467 3.12 -38.96 -18.95
C GLY A 467 2.01 -38.53 -18.01
N GLU A 468 2.31 -37.74 -16.98
CA GLU A 468 1.31 -37.20 -16.08
C GLU A 468 0.38 -36.19 -16.74
N GLU A 469 0.88 -35.37 -17.67
CA GLU A 469 0.07 -34.47 -18.48
C GLU A 469 -0.99 -35.24 -19.27
N TRP A 470 -0.61 -36.33 -19.95
CA TRP A 470 -1.54 -37.17 -20.69
C TRP A 470 -2.55 -37.89 -19.79
N LEU A 471 -2.11 -38.39 -18.63
CA LEU A 471 -3.01 -38.98 -17.63
C LEU A 471 -4.05 -37.96 -17.11
N ARG A 472 -3.63 -36.73 -16.79
CA ARG A 472 -4.54 -35.65 -16.36
C ARG A 472 -5.56 -35.29 -17.43
N ASN A 473 -5.15 -35.29 -18.70
CA ASN A 473 -6.01 -34.98 -19.83
C ASN A 473 -6.87 -36.17 -20.29
N GLY A 474 -6.75 -37.34 -19.65
CA GLY A 474 -7.43 -38.57 -20.08
C GLY A 474 -6.99 -39.08 -21.46
N GLN A 475 -5.82 -38.63 -21.93
CA GLN A 475 -5.26 -39.02 -23.21
C GLN A 475 -4.60 -40.40 -23.07
N PRO A 476 -5.05 -41.44 -23.80
CA PRO A 476 -4.43 -42.75 -23.75
C PRO A 476 -3.05 -42.72 -24.41
N PHE A 477 -2.15 -43.61 -23.97
CA PHE A 477 -0.82 -43.80 -24.51
C PHE A 477 -0.26 -45.18 -24.17
N ALA A 478 0.76 -45.62 -24.91
CA ALA A 478 1.58 -46.76 -24.55
C ALA A 478 2.95 -46.30 -24.02
N LEU A 479 3.47 -47.03 -23.04
CA LEU A 479 4.81 -46.88 -22.48
C LEU A 479 5.65 -48.09 -22.87
N MET A 480 6.80 -47.84 -23.47
CA MET A 480 7.82 -48.86 -23.71
C MET A 480 9.02 -48.53 -22.83
N LEU A 481 9.43 -49.46 -21.96
CA LEU A 481 10.67 -49.37 -21.20
C LEU A 481 11.74 -50.19 -21.90
N LEU A 482 12.96 -49.68 -21.98
CA LEU A 482 14.06 -50.27 -22.73
C LEU A 482 15.34 -50.24 -21.88
N ASP A 483 16.19 -51.24 -22.09
CA ASP A 483 17.51 -51.35 -21.47
C ASP A 483 18.49 -51.91 -22.50
N LEU A 484 19.73 -51.39 -22.52
CA LEU A 484 20.77 -51.81 -23.46
C LEU A 484 21.49 -53.07 -22.94
N ASP A 485 21.25 -54.20 -23.59
CA ASP A 485 21.93 -55.46 -23.28
C ASP A 485 23.40 -55.38 -23.71
N GLY A 486 24.31 -55.64 -22.78
CA GLY A 486 25.75 -55.64 -23.05
C GLY A 486 26.45 -54.29 -22.85
N PHE A 487 25.73 -53.24 -22.41
CA PHE A 487 26.30 -51.89 -22.30
C PHE A 487 27.43 -51.77 -21.27
N LYS A 488 27.38 -52.56 -20.19
CA LYS A 488 28.44 -52.58 -19.19
C LYS A 488 29.74 -53.15 -19.76
N GLU A 489 29.67 -54.22 -20.54
CA GLU A 489 30.83 -54.81 -21.22
C GLU A 489 31.48 -53.81 -22.19
N VAL A 490 30.68 -52.95 -22.84
CA VAL A 490 31.19 -51.87 -23.69
C VAL A 490 31.99 -50.85 -22.87
N ASN A 491 31.45 -50.38 -21.74
CA ASN A 491 32.15 -49.45 -20.86
C ASN A 491 33.44 -50.05 -20.31
N ASP A 492 33.40 -51.31 -19.87
CA ASP A 492 34.53 -52.01 -19.27
C ASP A 492 35.62 -52.32 -20.32
N GLY A 493 35.23 -52.59 -21.58
CA GLY A 493 36.14 -52.93 -22.67
C GLY A 493 36.71 -51.75 -23.47
N HIS A 494 35.93 -50.68 -23.65
CA HIS A 494 36.25 -49.57 -24.54
C HIS A 494 36.26 -48.19 -23.85
N GLY A 495 35.92 -48.13 -22.57
CA GLY A 495 35.90 -46.91 -21.77
C GLY A 495 34.62 -46.09 -21.90
N HIS A 496 34.41 -45.20 -20.93
CA HIS A 496 33.18 -44.41 -20.81
C HIS A 496 32.90 -43.46 -21.99
N ALA A 497 33.94 -42.97 -22.68
CA ALA A 497 33.74 -42.10 -23.84
C ALA A 497 33.04 -42.84 -25.01
N VAL A 498 33.39 -44.12 -25.22
CA VAL A 498 32.72 -44.98 -26.20
C VAL A 498 31.30 -45.32 -25.73
N GLY A 499 31.11 -45.57 -24.44
CA GLY A 499 29.78 -45.74 -23.84
C GLY A 499 28.86 -44.52 -24.04
N ASP A 500 29.38 -43.31 -23.83
CA ASP A 500 28.66 -42.06 -24.06
C ASP A 500 28.24 -41.91 -25.53
N ALA A 501 29.13 -42.24 -26.48
CA ALA A 501 28.82 -42.25 -27.91
C ALA A 501 27.73 -43.27 -28.26
N VAL A 502 27.76 -44.46 -27.65
CA VAL A 502 26.72 -45.49 -27.80
C VAL A 502 25.36 -44.97 -27.31
N LEU A 503 25.31 -44.24 -26.20
CA LEU A 503 24.07 -43.66 -25.67
C LEU A 503 23.49 -42.57 -26.58
N VAL A 504 24.34 -41.67 -27.10
CA VAL A 504 23.95 -40.63 -28.06
C VAL A 504 23.40 -41.26 -29.34
N GLN A 505 24.11 -42.26 -29.88
CA GLN A 505 23.71 -42.95 -31.10
C GLN A 505 22.45 -43.79 -30.90
N THR A 506 22.27 -44.38 -29.72
CA THR A 506 21.04 -45.06 -29.35
C THR A 506 19.84 -44.12 -29.44
N VAL A 507 19.92 -42.91 -28.87
CA VAL A 507 18.84 -41.92 -28.98
C VAL A 507 18.59 -41.51 -30.42
N ALA A 508 19.64 -41.33 -31.23
CA ALA A 508 19.49 -41.01 -32.66
C ALA A 508 18.76 -42.14 -33.42
N ARG A 509 19.09 -43.41 -33.14
CA ARG A 509 18.42 -44.57 -33.73
C ARG A 509 16.98 -44.70 -33.27
N LEU A 510 16.71 -44.55 -31.98
CA LEU A 510 15.35 -44.55 -31.47
C LEU A 510 14.52 -43.48 -32.17
N ARG A 511 15.03 -42.24 -32.28
CA ARG A 511 14.34 -41.14 -32.97
C ARG A 511 14.06 -41.43 -34.44
N SER A 512 14.92 -42.16 -35.15
CA SER A 512 14.67 -42.51 -36.56
C SER A 512 13.58 -43.57 -36.76
N GLN A 513 13.28 -44.35 -35.71
CA GLN A 513 12.20 -45.35 -35.72
C GLN A 513 10.86 -44.80 -35.20
N LEU A 514 10.88 -43.60 -34.62
CA LEU A 514 9.75 -42.97 -33.94
C LEU A 514 9.17 -41.81 -34.74
N ARG A 515 7.90 -41.50 -34.49
CA ARG A 515 7.24 -40.32 -35.07
C ARG A 515 7.59 -39.09 -34.23
N ALA A 516 7.42 -37.90 -34.82
CA ALA A 516 7.59 -36.63 -34.10
C ALA A 516 6.64 -36.47 -32.90
N SER A 517 5.52 -37.20 -32.88
CA SER A 517 4.57 -37.24 -31.76
C SER A 517 5.03 -38.09 -30.57
N ASP A 518 6.00 -38.98 -30.78
CA ASP A 518 6.45 -39.93 -29.78
C ASP A 518 7.57 -39.28 -28.95
N THR A 519 7.65 -39.61 -27.66
CA THR A 519 8.66 -39.03 -26.75
C THR A 519 9.66 -40.10 -26.35
N VAL A 520 10.94 -39.91 -26.70
CA VAL A 520 12.04 -40.73 -26.20
C VAL A 520 12.65 -40.07 -24.96
N ALA A 521 12.88 -40.85 -23.91
CA ALA A 521 13.50 -40.39 -22.68
C ALA A 521 14.62 -41.32 -22.23
N ARG A 522 15.64 -40.75 -21.58
CA ARG A 522 16.68 -41.49 -20.85
C ARG A 522 16.40 -41.39 -19.36
N LEU A 523 16.26 -42.54 -18.71
CA LEU A 523 15.86 -42.65 -17.31
C LEU A 523 17.05 -42.73 -16.35
N GLY A 524 18.20 -43.17 -16.85
CA GLY A 524 19.46 -43.40 -16.15
C GLY A 524 20.42 -44.17 -17.06
N GLY A 525 21.65 -44.41 -16.61
CA GLY A 525 22.67 -45.28 -17.24
C GLY A 525 22.42 -45.64 -18.71
N ASP A 526 21.87 -46.84 -18.90
CA ASP A 526 21.47 -47.54 -20.12
C ASP A 526 19.94 -47.71 -20.28
N GLU A 527 19.15 -47.11 -19.39
CA GLU A 527 17.69 -47.23 -19.38
C GLU A 527 17.03 -46.12 -20.19
N PHE A 528 16.13 -46.51 -21.10
CA PHE A 528 15.34 -45.59 -21.91
C PHE A 528 13.85 -45.89 -21.78
N ALA A 529 13.03 -44.90 -22.09
CA ALA A 529 11.59 -45.04 -22.16
C ALA A 529 11.03 -44.32 -23.38
N ILE A 530 9.93 -44.84 -23.93
CA ILE A 530 9.21 -44.25 -25.05
C ILE A 530 7.74 -44.10 -24.65
N LEU A 531 7.20 -42.89 -24.84
CA LEU A 531 5.77 -42.63 -24.77
C LEU A 531 5.20 -42.51 -26.18
N VAL A 532 4.22 -43.36 -26.50
CA VAL A 532 3.54 -43.38 -27.79
C VAL A 532 2.09 -42.91 -27.58
N PRO A 533 1.69 -41.74 -28.09
CA PRO A 533 0.36 -41.20 -27.84
C PRO A 533 -0.73 -41.99 -28.59
N GLY A 534 -1.92 -42.06 -27.98
CA GLY A 534 -3.10 -42.71 -28.53
C GLY A 534 -3.27 -44.16 -28.06
N ARG A 535 -4.08 -44.93 -28.80
CA ARG A 535 -4.31 -46.37 -28.58
C ARG A 535 -3.81 -47.17 -29.79
N PRO A 536 -2.49 -47.23 -30.03
CA PRO A 536 -1.96 -48.07 -31.10
C PRO A 536 -2.36 -49.53 -30.85
N SER A 537 -2.69 -50.26 -31.92
CA SER A 537 -3.01 -51.68 -31.79
C SER A 537 -1.80 -52.46 -31.29
N ARG A 538 -2.06 -53.61 -30.68
CA ARG A 538 -0.99 -54.48 -30.17
C ARG A 538 -0.01 -54.89 -31.28
N GLU A 539 -0.52 -55.15 -32.48
CA GLU A 539 0.29 -55.47 -33.66
C GLU A 539 1.17 -54.29 -34.07
N ALA A 540 0.67 -53.07 -34.00
CA ALA A 540 1.43 -51.87 -34.34
C ALA A 540 2.57 -51.61 -33.33
N LEU A 541 2.29 -51.78 -32.03
CA LEU A 541 3.32 -51.71 -30.98
C LEU A 541 4.36 -52.82 -31.13
N ALA A 542 3.93 -54.05 -31.47
CA ALA A 542 4.85 -55.16 -31.71
C ALA A 542 5.76 -54.90 -32.92
N GLN A 543 5.22 -54.35 -34.02
CA GLN A 543 6.02 -53.95 -35.18
C GLN A 543 7.01 -52.82 -34.85
N MET A 544 6.58 -51.84 -34.06
CA MET A 544 7.46 -50.76 -33.58
C MET A 544 8.58 -51.31 -32.70
N ALA A 545 8.25 -52.19 -31.75
CA ALA A 545 9.22 -52.83 -30.87
C ALA A 545 10.26 -53.65 -31.67
N ARG A 546 9.83 -54.44 -32.66
CA ARG A 546 10.74 -55.19 -33.54
C ARG A 546 11.72 -54.27 -34.27
N ARG A 547 11.23 -53.19 -34.89
CA ARG A 547 12.10 -52.21 -35.56
C ARG A 547 13.11 -51.59 -34.61
N ILE A 548 12.73 -51.33 -33.36
CA ILE A 548 13.63 -50.79 -32.34
C ILE A 548 14.71 -51.82 -31.97
N VAL A 549 14.33 -53.07 -31.70
CA VAL A 549 15.27 -54.17 -31.41
C VAL A 549 16.26 -54.36 -32.57
N ASP A 550 15.75 -54.43 -33.80
CA ASP A 550 16.56 -54.62 -35.02
C ASP A 550 17.52 -53.44 -35.26
N ALA A 551 17.08 -52.21 -34.96
CA ALA A 551 17.91 -51.01 -35.03
C ALA A 551 18.99 -50.98 -33.93
N GLY A 552 18.71 -51.54 -32.75
CA GLY A 552 19.68 -51.67 -31.66
C GLY A 552 20.86 -52.57 -32.07
N LEU A 553 20.56 -53.71 -32.70
CA LEU A 553 21.55 -54.70 -33.13
C LEU A 553 22.56 -54.20 -34.18
N GLN A 554 22.23 -53.13 -34.92
CA GLN A 554 23.15 -52.57 -35.92
C GLN A 554 24.46 -52.12 -35.26
N PRO A 555 25.64 -52.36 -35.84
CA PRO A 555 26.89 -51.94 -35.22
C PRO A 555 27.02 -50.41 -35.12
N ILE A 556 27.54 -49.92 -33.99
CA ILE A 556 27.81 -48.50 -33.72
C ILE A 556 29.32 -48.29 -33.88
N GLU A 557 29.70 -47.45 -34.84
CA GLU A 557 31.07 -46.95 -34.93
C GLU A 557 31.29 -45.85 -33.89
N ALA A 558 32.20 -46.09 -32.94
CA ALA A 558 32.59 -45.14 -31.92
C ALA A 558 34.11 -45.21 -31.70
N ASP A 559 34.79 -44.08 -31.91
CA ASP A 559 36.25 -43.93 -31.75
C ASP A 559 37.09 -45.00 -32.51
N GLY A 560 36.64 -45.37 -33.72
CA GLY A 560 37.32 -46.36 -34.56
C GLY A 560 37.09 -47.82 -34.16
N ALA A 561 36.25 -48.08 -33.14
CA ALA A 561 35.77 -49.42 -32.78
C ALA A 561 34.33 -49.64 -33.26
N GLU A 562 34.02 -50.87 -33.66
CA GLU A 562 32.69 -51.29 -34.05
C GLU A 562 32.06 -52.08 -32.89
N VAL A 563 31.04 -51.51 -32.25
CA VAL A 563 30.42 -52.06 -31.04
C VAL A 563 28.93 -52.36 -31.30
N SER A 564 28.44 -53.51 -30.86
CA SER A 564 27.01 -53.85 -30.93
C SER A 564 26.44 -54.02 -29.53
N VAL A 565 25.26 -53.45 -29.30
CA VAL A 565 24.47 -53.61 -28.07
C VAL A 565 23.09 -54.15 -28.42
N GLY A 566 22.55 -55.02 -27.58
CA GLY A 566 21.16 -55.47 -27.71
C GLY A 566 20.20 -54.47 -27.06
N MET A 567 18.90 -54.62 -27.31
CA MET A 567 17.85 -53.91 -26.58
C MET A 567 16.81 -54.90 -26.09
N SER A 568 16.55 -54.87 -24.79
CA SER A 568 15.42 -55.58 -24.18
C SER A 568 14.32 -54.58 -23.85
N LEU A 569 13.09 -54.86 -24.29
CA LEU A 569 11.95 -53.95 -24.12
C LEU A 569 10.78 -54.59 -23.38
N GLY A 570 10.10 -53.78 -22.58
CA GLY A 570 8.81 -54.12 -21.98
C GLY A 570 7.75 -53.08 -22.31
N ILE A 571 6.54 -53.54 -22.62
CA ILE A 571 5.45 -52.66 -23.12
C ILE A 571 4.26 -52.74 -22.17
N ALA A 572 3.74 -51.57 -21.78
CA ALA A 572 2.50 -51.40 -21.00
C ALA A 572 1.61 -50.31 -21.62
N CYS A 573 0.29 -50.52 -21.61
CA CYS A 573 -0.69 -49.62 -22.22
C CYS A 573 -1.59 -48.96 -21.18
N ASN A 574 -1.85 -47.67 -21.33
CA ASN A 574 -2.87 -46.96 -20.57
C ASN A 574 -4.20 -46.93 -21.34
N PRO A 575 -5.33 -47.27 -20.69
CA PRO A 575 -5.50 -47.60 -19.27
C PRO A 575 -5.46 -49.09 -18.91
N GLU A 576 -5.17 -49.99 -19.86
CA GLU A 576 -5.32 -51.45 -19.73
C GLU A 576 -4.40 -52.06 -18.65
N ASP A 577 -3.13 -51.69 -18.66
CA ASP A 577 -2.09 -52.23 -17.76
C ASP A 577 -1.85 -51.33 -16.52
N GLY A 578 -2.37 -50.10 -16.52
CA GLY A 578 -2.21 -49.17 -15.39
C GLY A 578 -2.87 -47.81 -15.59
N ARG A 579 -3.29 -47.19 -14.48
CA ARG A 579 -3.93 -45.85 -14.45
C ARG A 579 -3.03 -44.75 -13.90
N THR A 580 -1.87 -45.10 -13.37
CA THR A 580 -0.84 -44.15 -12.96
C THR A 580 0.47 -44.44 -13.69
N LEU A 581 1.29 -43.41 -13.89
CA LEU A 581 2.58 -43.58 -14.57
C LEU A 581 3.48 -44.59 -13.84
N ALA A 582 3.47 -44.55 -12.50
CA ALA A 582 4.19 -45.51 -11.67
C ALA A 582 3.70 -46.96 -11.86
N GLN A 583 2.41 -47.19 -12.10
CA GLN A 583 1.89 -48.53 -12.42
C GLN A 583 2.38 -49.00 -13.80
N LEU A 584 2.31 -48.12 -14.81
CA LEU A 584 2.73 -48.43 -16.17
C LEU A 584 4.24 -48.75 -16.22
N LEU A 585 5.08 -47.95 -15.56
CA LEU A 585 6.52 -48.20 -15.46
C LEU A 585 6.82 -49.56 -14.84
N ARG A 586 6.14 -49.93 -13.74
CA ARG A 586 6.31 -51.26 -13.12
C ARG A 586 5.87 -52.40 -14.04
N CYS A 587 4.77 -52.22 -14.77
CA CYS A 587 4.27 -53.25 -15.70
C CYS A 587 5.23 -53.43 -16.88
N ALA A 588 5.74 -52.34 -17.44
CA ALA A 588 6.74 -52.37 -18.50
C ALA A 588 8.05 -53.01 -18.01
N ASP A 589 8.52 -52.67 -16.81
CA ASP A 589 9.71 -53.30 -16.19
C ASP A 589 9.55 -54.81 -16.02
N GLN A 590 8.41 -55.28 -15.50
CA GLN A 590 8.13 -56.71 -15.37
C GLN A 590 8.06 -57.44 -16.73
N ALA A 591 7.62 -56.76 -17.79
CA ALA A 591 7.66 -57.29 -19.14
C ALA A 591 9.10 -57.38 -19.68
N MET A 592 9.89 -56.31 -19.52
CA MET A 592 11.29 -56.25 -19.94
C MET A 592 12.15 -57.30 -19.21
N TYR A 593 11.95 -57.43 -17.90
CA TYR A 593 12.66 -58.41 -17.08
C TYR A 593 12.43 -59.86 -17.54
N ARG A 594 11.23 -60.18 -18.04
CA ARG A 594 10.95 -61.51 -18.62
C ARG A 594 11.75 -61.78 -19.89
N VAL A 595 11.95 -60.76 -20.75
CA VAL A 595 12.81 -60.89 -21.93
C VAL A 595 14.24 -61.22 -21.49
N LYS A 596 14.77 -60.48 -20.53
CA LYS A 596 16.12 -60.71 -19.99
C LYS A 596 16.30 -62.09 -19.35
N GLN A 597 15.28 -62.61 -18.66
CA GLN A 597 15.34 -63.96 -18.06
C GLN A 597 15.38 -65.10 -19.08
N GLN A 598 14.76 -64.93 -20.24
CA GLN A 598 14.65 -66.01 -21.23
C GLN A 598 15.99 -66.32 -21.92
N ARG A 599 17.00 -65.44 -21.81
CA ARG A 599 18.35 -65.58 -22.41
C ARG A 599 18.34 -65.88 -23.92
N GLN A 600 17.27 -65.52 -24.63
CA GLN A 600 17.13 -65.71 -26.09
C GLN A 600 17.80 -64.58 -26.89
N GLY A 601 18.47 -63.65 -26.21
CA GLY A 601 19.00 -62.42 -26.81
C GLY A 601 18.01 -61.25 -26.68
N PRO A 602 18.33 -60.10 -27.31
CA PRO A 602 17.48 -58.90 -27.27
C PRO A 602 16.11 -59.15 -27.90
N GLY A 603 15.09 -58.47 -27.38
CA GLY A 603 13.69 -58.74 -27.73
C GLY A 603 12.71 -57.84 -26.99
N PHE A 604 11.42 -58.18 -27.05
CA PHE A 604 10.37 -57.42 -26.38
C PHE A 604 9.27 -58.32 -25.82
N ALA A 605 8.56 -57.85 -24.80
CA ALA A 605 7.35 -58.49 -24.27
C ALA A 605 6.27 -57.46 -23.90
N PHE A 606 5.00 -57.85 -24.00
CA PHE A 606 3.90 -57.08 -23.40
C PHE A 606 3.68 -57.53 -21.96
N PHE A 607 3.18 -56.62 -21.12
CA PHE A 607 2.84 -56.96 -19.74
C PHE A 607 1.88 -58.17 -19.65
N GLY A 608 0.82 -58.19 -20.47
CA GLY A 608 -0.19 -59.25 -20.49
C GLY A 608 0.22 -60.63 -21.03
N ASP A 609 1.46 -60.83 -21.52
CA ASP A 609 1.90 -62.12 -22.09
C ASP A 609 2.27 -63.16 -21.02
N THR A 610 1.31 -63.98 -20.58
CA THR A 610 1.59 -65.18 -19.78
C THR A 610 1.82 -66.39 -20.69
N HIS A 611 2.86 -67.18 -20.39
CA HIS A 611 3.37 -68.36 -21.12
C HIS A 611 2.42 -69.01 -22.16
N ALA A 612 2.70 -68.83 -23.45
CA ALA A 612 2.32 -69.80 -24.47
C ALA A 612 3.56 -70.65 -24.83
N GLY A 613 3.57 -71.92 -24.38
CA GLY A 613 4.50 -72.93 -24.90
C GLY A 613 4.22 -73.25 -26.38
N PRO A 614 5.16 -73.88 -27.11
CA PRO A 614 5.10 -73.97 -28.56
C PRO A 614 3.89 -74.80 -29.04
N ALA A 615 3.09 -74.22 -29.93
CA ALA A 615 1.98 -74.90 -30.58
C ALA A 615 2.49 -76.05 -31.46
N ARG A 616 2.09 -77.29 -31.14
CA ARG A 616 2.20 -78.44 -32.06
C ARG A 616 1.04 -78.39 -33.08
N PRO A 617 1.26 -78.85 -34.33
CA PRO A 617 0.24 -78.83 -35.37
C PRO A 617 -0.83 -79.90 -35.10
N THR A 618 -2.08 -79.51 -35.29
CA THR A 618 -3.30 -80.29 -35.11
C THR A 618 -3.40 -81.42 -36.15
N GLN A 619 -3.44 -82.67 -35.70
CA GLN A 619 -3.89 -83.81 -36.52
C GLN A 619 -5.42 -83.86 -36.54
N ALA A 620 -5.97 -84.07 -37.73
CA ALA A 620 -7.38 -84.30 -38.00
C ALA A 620 -7.85 -85.67 -37.46
N GLY A 621 -9.07 -85.72 -36.95
CA GLY A 621 -9.81 -86.93 -36.60
C GLY A 621 -11.33 -86.65 -36.55
N PRO A 622 -12.21 -87.64 -36.81
CA PRO A 622 -13.44 -87.45 -37.59
C PRO A 622 -14.76 -87.50 -36.80
N LEU A 623 -15.81 -86.99 -37.46
CA LEU A 623 -17.27 -87.26 -37.40
C LEU A 623 -17.84 -88.08 -36.22
N ALA A 624 -18.87 -87.56 -35.54
CA ALA A 624 -20.23 -88.14 -35.45
C ALA A 624 -21.11 -87.53 -34.33
N GLY A 625 -22.40 -87.30 -34.67
CA GLY A 625 -23.59 -87.32 -33.79
C GLY A 625 -23.81 -86.11 -32.88
N GLY A 626 -24.92 -85.37 -32.90
CA GLY A 626 -26.30 -85.77 -33.13
C GLY A 626 -27.10 -85.65 -31.82
N THR A 627 -28.31 -85.08 -31.91
CA THR A 627 -29.30 -84.76 -30.84
C THR A 627 -29.08 -83.41 -30.14
N GLY A 628 -30.03 -82.48 -30.00
CA GLY A 628 -31.46 -82.47 -30.29
C GLY A 628 -32.23 -81.87 -29.10
N ILE A 629 -33.13 -80.90 -29.37
CA ILE A 629 -34.25 -80.41 -28.53
C ILE A 629 -33.82 -79.37 -27.45
N ALA A 630 -34.43 -78.18 -27.31
CA ALA A 630 -35.65 -77.56 -27.85
C ALA A 630 -35.38 -76.09 -28.26
#